data_AF-A0A2S2PFK1-F1
#
_entry.id   AF-A0A2S2PFK1-F1
#
_cell.length_a   1.000
_cell.length_b   1.000
_cell.length_c   1.000
_cell.angle_alpha   90.00
_cell.angle_beta   90.00
_cell.angle_gamma   90.00
#
_symmetry.space_group_name_H-M   'P 1'
#
loop_
_entity.id
_entity.type
_entity.pdbx_description
1 polymer ?
#
loop_
_entity_poly.entity_id
_entity_poly.type
_entity_poly.pdbx_seq_one_letter_code
_entity_poly.pdbx_strand_id
1 'polypeptide(L)'
;VAKTFESLREMFTSTKEIQDWFTECARVISQSCGQSVEWITPLGLPVVQPYNRRNKSHDYSKKSNVKMGEHFVLDMYDRPNVMKQKNAFPPNFIHSLDSSHMMLTSLHCERAGITYVSVHDCFWTHPNTVEIMGKICREQFVALHNEPILENLSNFMIKKYKLPNYDITNDTQDMLNVFRQLPKKGDFKLNNVLDSVYFFS
;
A
#
# COMPACT_ATOMS: atom_id res chain seq x y z
N VAL A 1 -17.51 -9.85 -18.76
CA VAL A 1 -16.21 -9.66 -18.07
C VAL A 1 -15.26 -8.79 -18.89
N ALA A 2 -14.92 -9.14 -20.15
CA ALA A 2 -14.01 -8.33 -20.98
C ALA A 2 -14.45 -6.85 -21.11
N LYS A 3 -15.71 -6.59 -21.48
CA LYS A 3 -16.27 -5.23 -21.57
C LYS A 3 -16.21 -4.46 -20.24
N THR A 4 -16.37 -5.14 -19.11
CA THR A 4 -16.29 -4.51 -17.78
C THR A 4 -14.87 -4.01 -17.48
N PHE A 5 -13.85 -4.80 -17.80
CA PHE A 5 -12.46 -4.39 -17.62
C PHE A 5 -12.04 -3.30 -18.59
N GLU A 6 -12.58 -3.33 -19.81
CA GLU A 6 -12.38 -2.28 -20.80
C GLU A 6 -12.95 -0.94 -20.29
N SER A 7 -14.21 -0.91 -19.85
CA SER A 7 -14.80 0.30 -19.26
C SER A 7 -14.06 0.81 -18.03
N LEU A 8 -13.60 -0.08 -17.12
CA LEU A 8 -12.81 0.34 -15.96
C LEU A 8 -11.48 0.97 -16.36
N ARG A 9 -10.82 0.44 -17.40
CA ARG A 9 -9.56 1.00 -17.92
C ARG A 9 -9.77 2.37 -18.56
N GLU A 10 -10.87 2.54 -19.30
CA GLU A 10 -11.21 3.82 -19.91
C GLU A 10 -11.56 4.88 -18.87
N MET A 11 -12.32 4.51 -17.82
CA MET A 11 -12.73 5.44 -16.77
C MET A 11 -11.61 5.84 -15.80
N PHE A 12 -10.64 4.94 -15.54
CA PHE A 12 -9.63 5.12 -14.49
C PHE A 12 -8.20 4.97 -15.00
N THR A 13 -7.86 5.72 -16.04
CA THR A 13 -6.53 5.71 -16.68
C THR A 13 -5.39 6.00 -15.69
N SER A 14 -5.47 7.09 -14.92
CA SER A 14 -4.44 7.42 -13.92
C SER A 14 -4.28 6.37 -12.83
N THR A 15 -5.39 5.79 -12.36
CA THR A 15 -5.35 4.70 -11.37
C THR A 15 -4.62 3.48 -11.94
N LYS A 16 -4.83 3.19 -13.23
CA LYS A 16 -4.18 2.07 -13.90
C LYS A 16 -2.67 2.31 -14.05
N GLU A 17 -2.25 3.51 -14.40
CA GLU A 17 -0.83 3.89 -14.48
C GLU A 17 -0.11 3.71 -13.13
N ILE A 18 -0.75 4.14 -12.03
CA ILE A 18 -0.22 3.95 -10.67
C ILE A 18 -0.14 2.45 -10.31
N GLN A 19 -1.18 1.68 -10.63
CA GLN A 19 -1.19 0.24 -10.38
C GLN A 19 -0.07 -0.48 -11.15
N ASP A 20 0.16 -0.10 -12.42
CA ASP A 20 1.20 -0.69 -13.25
C ASP A 20 2.59 -0.31 -12.74
N TRP A 21 2.79 0.95 -12.32
CA TRP A 21 4.02 1.38 -11.66
C TRP A 21 4.30 0.60 -10.37
N PHE A 22 3.31 0.43 -9.50
CA PHE A 22 3.44 -0.40 -8.30
C PHE A 22 3.82 -1.84 -8.64
N THR A 23 3.11 -2.45 -9.59
CA THR A 23 3.36 -3.84 -10.00
C THR A 23 4.78 -4.02 -10.50
N GLU A 24 5.29 -3.06 -11.28
CA GLU A 24 6.63 -3.10 -11.83
C GLU A 24 7.70 -2.87 -10.76
N CYS A 25 7.51 -1.92 -9.85
CA CYS A 25 8.38 -1.72 -8.70
C CYS A 25 8.51 -3.01 -7.87
N ALA A 26 7.39 -3.64 -7.52
CA ALA A 26 7.37 -4.87 -6.74
C ALA A 26 8.04 -6.05 -7.47
N ARG A 27 7.88 -6.12 -8.81
CA ARG A 27 8.54 -7.11 -9.66
C ARG A 27 10.06 -6.96 -9.58
N VAL A 28 10.60 -5.76 -9.80
CA VAL A 28 12.06 -5.54 -9.82
C VAL A 28 12.68 -5.73 -8.44
N ILE A 29 12.00 -5.31 -7.36
CA ILE A 29 12.44 -5.56 -5.97
C ILE A 29 12.57 -7.08 -5.71
N SER A 30 11.50 -7.83 -6.02
CA SER A 30 11.46 -9.26 -5.72
C SER A 30 12.37 -10.09 -6.63
N GLN A 31 12.47 -9.71 -7.90
CA GLN A 31 13.21 -10.48 -8.91
C GLN A 31 14.70 -10.17 -8.92
N SER A 32 15.07 -8.88 -8.83
CA SER A 32 16.45 -8.43 -8.95
C SER A 32 17.16 -8.34 -7.60
N CYS A 33 16.50 -7.81 -6.56
CA CYS A 33 17.09 -7.75 -5.21
C CYS A 33 16.91 -9.06 -4.42
N GLY A 34 15.92 -9.88 -4.81
CA GLY A 34 15.55 -11.06 -4.02
C GLY A 34 14.99 -10.71 -2.64
N GLN A 35 14.42 -9.52 -2.47
CA GLN A 35 13.86 -9.01 -1.22
C GLN A 35 12.33 -8.86 -1.30
N SER A 36 11.65 -8.91 -0.16
CA SER A 36 10.21 -8.59 -0.08
C SER A 36 9.98 -7.10 -0.27
N VAL A 37 8.78 -6.74 -0.74
CA VAL A 37 8.39 -5.34 -0.84
C VAL A 37 8.09 -4.79 0.56
N GLU A 38 8.61 -3.60 0.82
CA GLU A 38 8.47 -2.88 2.08
C GLU A 38 8.16 -1.41 1.80
N TRP A 39 7.45 -0.77 2.72
CA TRP A 39 7.21 0.67 2.73
C TRP A 39 6.93 1.17 4.15
N ILE A 40 6.81 2.48 4.30
CA ILE A 40 6.41 3.13 5.55
C ILE A 40 5.12 3.90 5.25
N THR A 41 4.07 3.73 6.05
CA THR A 41 2.84 4.51 5.89
C THR A 41 3.08 5.98 6.24
N PRO A 42 2.21 6.92 5.82
CA PRO A 42 2.31 8.32 6.24
C PRO A 42 2.29 8.54 7.77
N LEU A 43 1.79 7.56 8.54
CA LEU A 43 1.82 7.56 10.00
C LEU A 43 3.09 6.96 10.61
N GLY A 44 4.08 6.58 9.79
CA GLY A 44 5.35 6.03 10.25
C GLY A 44 5.34 4.53 10.53
N LEU A 45 4.28 3.80 10.17
CA LEU A 45 4.21 2.35 10.37
C LEU A 45 5.01 1.63 9.26
N PRO A 46 6.08 0.87 9.58
CA PRO A 46 6.75 0.03 8.60
C PRO A 46 5.87 -1.18 8.23
N VAL A 47 5.75 -1.46 6.94
CA VAL A 47 4.97 -2.58 6.39
C VAL A 47 5.86 -3.43 5.50
N VAL A 48 5.73 -4.75 5.65
CA VAL A 48 6.48 -5.76 4.86
C VAL A 48 5.47 -6.75 4.28
N GLN A 49 5.58 -7.06 2.99
CA GLN A 49 4.77 -8.11 2.38
C GLN A 49 5.32 -9.51 2.73
N PRO A 50 4.55 -10.40 3.37
CA PRO A 50 5.02 -11.70 3.86
C PRO A 50 4.98 -12.81 2.78
N TYR A 51 5.12 -12.46 1.49
CA TYR A 51 4.96 -13.43 0.40
C TYR A 51 6.30 -14.04 0.00
N ASN A 52 6.68 -15.10 0.72
CA ASN A 52 7.86 -15.90 0.43
C ASN A 52 7.51 -17.20 -0.31
N ARG A 53 8.46 -17.78 -1.03
CA ARG A 53 8.30 -19.11 -1.63
C ARG A 53 8.27 -20.14 -0.50
N ARG A 54 7.24 -20.97 -0.44
CA ARG A 54 7.24 -22.13 0.46
C ARG A 54 8.31 -23.12 0.00
N ASN A 55 9.30 -23.38 0.84
CA ASN A 55 10.22 -24.50 0.62
C ASN A 55 9.44 -25.82 0.66
N LYS A 56 9.38 -26.52 -0.48
CA LYS A 56 8.79 -27.87 -0.57
C LYS A 56 9.57 -28.93 0.23
N SER A 57 10.75 -28.61 0.75
CA SER A 57 11.60 -29.55 1.49
C SER A 57 11.06 -29.92 2.88
N HIS A 58 10.14 -29.16 3.45
CA HIS A 58 9.51 -29.53 4.73
C HIS A 58 8.37 -30.55 4.62
N ASP A 59 7.90 -30.87 3.41
CA ASP A 59 6.78 -31.82 3.24
C ASP A 59 7.22 -33.30 3.20
N TYR A 60 8.53 -33.58 3.10
CA TYR A 60 9.05 -34.96 3.16
C TYR A 60 9.16 -35.51 4.60
N SER A 61 8.92 -34.70 5.64
CA SER A 61 8.97 -35.13 7.05
C SER A 61 7.58 -35.41 7.67
N LYS A 62 6.50 -35.49 6.87
CA LYS A 62 5.16 -35.89 7.36
C LYS A 62 4.99 -37.42 7.49
N LYS A 63 6.01 -38.11 7.99
CA LYS A 63 5.89 -39.50 8.50
C LYS A 63 5.90 -39.58 10.02
N SER A 64 5.82 -38.45 10.73
CA SER A 64 5.60 -38.44 12.18
C SER A 64 4.38 -37.58 12.52
N ASN A 65 3.46 -38.15 13.29
CA ASN A 65 2.23 -37.53 13.80
C ASN A 65 2.56 -36.47 14.87
N VAL A 66 3.36 -35.46 14.55
CA VAL A 66 3.61 -34.33 15.44
C VAL A 66 2.98 -33.10 14.81
N LYS A 67 1.84 -32.68 15.37
CA LYS A 67 1.23 -31.37 15.11
C LYS A 67 2.16 -30.30 15.68
N MET A 68 3.20 -29.93 14.93
CA MET A 68 4.03 -28.78 15.24
C MET A 68 3.24 -27.54 14.81
N GLY A 69 2.92 -26.68 15.76
CA GLY A 69 2.12 -25.47 15.53
C GLY A 69 2.71 -24.61 14.41
N GLU A 70 1.83 -23.99 13.61
CA GLU A 70 2.18 -23.01 12.58
C GLU A 70 2.82 -21.76 13.24
N HIS A 71 4.07 -21.89 13.66
CA HIS A 71 4.91 -20.74 13.89
C HIS A 71 5.22 -20.15 12.52
N PHE A 72 4.57 -19.02 12.21
CA PHE A 72 4.99 -18.10 11.14
C PHE A 72 6.35 -17.53 11.51
N VAL A 73 7.39 -18.35 11.40
CA VAL A 73 8.76 -17.85 11.33
C VAL A 73 8.81 -17.16 9.97
N LEU A 74 8.85 -15.83 9.96
CA LEU A 74 9.31 -15.04 8.82
C LEU A 74 10.74 -15.51 8.56
N ASP A 75 10.88 -16.59 7.81
CA ASP A 75 12.17 -17.12 7.46
C ASP A 75 12.81 -16.09 6.52
N MET A 76 13.71 -15.30 7.09
CA MET A 76 14.47 -14.25 6.41
C MET A 76 15.29 -14.82 5.23
N TYR A 77 15.41 -16.14 5.15
CA TYR A 77 16.13 -16.89 4.14
C TYR A 77 15.27 -17.40 2.98
N ASP A 78 13.93 -17.32 3.06
CA ASP A 78 13.08 -17.74 1.94
C ASP A 78 12.99 -16.65 0.87
N ARG A 79 13.37 -17.02 -0.36
CA ARG A 79 13.27 -16.11 -1.51
C ARG A 79 11.82 -15.64 -1.72
N PRO A 80 11.59 -14.36 -2.04
CA PRO A 80 10.26 -13.82 -2.26
C PRO A 80 9.54 -14.52 -3.43
N ASN A 81 8.23 -14.68 -3.29
CA ASN A 81 7.37 -15.10 -4.39
C ASN A 81 7.02 -13.87 -5.24
N VAL A 82 7.80 -13.66 -6.31
CA VAL A 82 7.67 -12.51 -7.23
C VAL A 82 6.22 -12.28 -7.69
N MET A 83 5.49 -13.34 -8.04
CA MET A 83 4.11 -13.22 -8.53
C MET A 83 3.16 -12.72 -7.43
N LYS A 84 3.30 -13.23 -6.21
CA LYS A 84 2.45 -12.80 -5.08
C LYS A 84 2.80 -11.40 -4.61
N GLN A 85 4.08 -11.08 -4.49
CA GLN A 85 4.57 -9.74 -4.13
C GLN A 85 3.99 -8.69 -5.10
N LYS A 86 4.22 -8.86 -6.41
CA LYS A 86 3.78 -7.88 -7.41
C LYS A 86 2.25 -7.69 -7.47
N ASN A 87 1.49 -8.78 -7.37
CA ASN A 87 0.02 -8.71 -7.50
C ASN A 87 -0.64 -8.16 -6.23
N ALA A 88 -0.03 -8.37 -5.06
CA ALA A 88 -0.57 -7.91 -3.79
C ALA A 88 -0.11 -6.51 -3.41
N PHE A 89 0.96 -5.99 -4.02
CA PHE A 89 1.49 -4.68 -3.64
C PHE A 89 0.51 -3.52 -3.86
N PRO A 90 -0.12 -3.37 -5.04
CA PRO A 90 -1.10 -2.29 -5.24
C PRO A 90 -2.23 -2.28 -4.20
N PRO A 91 -3.00 -3.36 -3.97
CA PRO A 91 -4.09 -3.33 -3.00
C PRO A 91 -3.57 -3.16 -1.56
N ASN A 92 -2.47 -3.79 -1.18
CA ASN A 92 -1.94 -3.64 0.19
C ASN A 92 -1.45 -2.22 0.47
N PHE A 93 -0.88 -1.54 -0.53
CA PHE A 93 -0.46 -0.15 -0.38
C PHE A 93 -1.66 0.77 -0.17
N ILE A 94 -2.71 0.64 -0.99
CA ILE A 94 -3.95 1.42 -0.84
C ILE A 94 -4.62 1.14 0.52
N HIS A 95 -4.77 -0.11 0.93
CA HIS A 95 -5.33 -0.44 2.25
C HIS A 95 -4.52 0.18 3.41
N SER A 96 -3.21 0.33 3.25
CA SER A 96 -2.38 0.99 4.27
C SER A 96 -2.62 2.51 4.33
N LEU A 97 -2.98 3.14 3.21
CA LEU A 97 -3.40 4.55 3.17
C LEU A 97 -4.81 4.71 3.77
N ASP A 98 -5.76 3.84 3.40
CA ASP A 98 -7.12 3.86 3.97
C ASP A 98 -7.06 3.68 5.50
N SER A 99 -6.22 2.77 5.97
CA SER A 99 -5.97 2.58 7.40
C SER A 99 -5.37 3.83 8.06
N SER A 100 -4.47 4.52 7.37
CA SER A 100 -3.88 5.78 7.85
C SER A 100 -4.94 6.88 7.95
N HIS A 101 -5.83 7.00 6.95
CA HIS A 101 -6.93 7.95 6.94
C HIS A 101 -7.94 7.67 8.06
N MET A 102 -8.32 6.42 8.25
CA MET A 102 -9.18 5.97 9.34
C MET A 102 -8.57 6.32 10.71
N MET A 103 -7.28 6.03 10.93
CA MET A 103 -6.58 6.33 12.18
C MET A 103 -6.51 7.84 12.45
N LEU A 104 -6.18 8.66 11.44
CA LEU A 104 -6.17 10.12 11.56
C LEU A 104 -7.55 10.66 11.91
N THR A 105 -8.59 10.16 11.22
CA THR A 105 -9.98 10.55 11.47
C THR A 105 -10.39 10.22 12.90
N SER A 106 -10.06 9.01 13.38
CA SER A 106 -10.32 8.58 14.75
C SER A 106 -9.67 9.51 15.79
N LEU A 107 -8.38 9.83 15.62
CA LEU A 107 -7.65 10.71 16.55
C LEU A 107 -8.26 12.12 16.59
N HIS A 108 -8.65 12.67 15.44
CA HIS A 108 -9.26 13.99 15.38
C HIS A 108 -10.69 14.01 15.91
N CYS A 109 -11.44 12.92 15.75
CA CYS A 109 -12.75 12.74 16.38
C CYS A 109 -12.62 12.70 17.91
N GLU A 110 -11.64 11.97 18.44
CA GLU A 110 -11.36 11.94 19.88
C GLU A 110 -11.05 13.34 20.41
N ARG A 111 -10.20 14.11 19.72
CA ARG A 111 -9.88 15.50 20.08
C ARG A 111 -11.09 16.44 20.03
N ALA A 112 -12.04 16.17 19.14
CA ALA A 112 -13.30 16.91 19.06
C ALA A 112 -14.33 16.45 20.11
N GLY A 113 -13.99 15.46 20.95
CA GLY A 113 -14.86 14.93 21.98
C GLY A 113 -16.02 14.09 21.45
N ILE A 114 -15.90 13.53 20.24
CA ILE A 114 -16.96 12.69 19.64
C ILE A 114 -16.56 11.22 19.65
N THR A 115 -17.54 10.34 19.91
CA THR A 115 -17.33 8.89 19.83
C THR A 115 -17.15 8.49 18.37
N TYR A 116 -16.15 7.67 18.08
CA TYR A 116 -15.84 7.18 16.74
C TYR A 116 -15.64 5.68 16.75
N VAL A 117 -16.24 4.99 15.79
CA VAL A 117 -16.01 3.59 15.48
C VAL A 117 -15.86 3.44 13.98
N SER A 118 -15.04 2.51 13.51
CA SER A 118 -14.93 2.22 12.09
C SER A 118 -14.94 0.73 11.80
N VAL A 119 -15.46 0.39 10.64
CA VAL A 119 -15.25 -0.90 9.97
C VAL A 119 -14.57 -0.60 8.65
N HIS A 120 -13.24 -0.59 8.66
CA HIS A 120 -12.41 -0.17 7.53
C HIS A 120 -12.78 1.23 7.00
N ASP A 121 -13.46 1.31 5.87
CA ASP A 121 -13.89 2.52 5.17
C ASP A 121 -15.30 3.00 5.57
N CYS A 122 -15.93 2.36 6.56
CA CYS A 122 -17.22 2.78 7.11
C CYS A 122 -17.04 3.41 8.49
N PHE A 123 -17.41 4.69 8.65
CA PHE A 123 -17.19 5.47 9.88
C PHE A 123 -18.49 5.79 10.60
N TRP A 124 -18.55 5.50 11.91
CA TRP A 124 -19.75 5.58 12.73
C TRP A 124 -19.54 6.50 13.94
N THR A 125 -20.58 7.24 14.29
CA THR A 125 -20.65 8.12 15.45
C THR A 125 -22.12 8.26 15.90
N HIS A 126 -22.40 9.03 16.96
CA HIS A 126 -23.77 9.32 17.36
C HIS A 126 -24.47 10.25 16.35
N PRO A 127 -25.82 10.17 16.20
CA PRO A 127 -26.54 10.97 15.20
C PRO A 127 -26.31 12.48 15.30
N ASN A 128 -26.14 13.02 16.51
CA ASN A 128 -25.91 14.44 16.75
C ASN A 128 -24.48 14.91 16.40
N THR A 129 -23.54 14.01 16.08
CA THR A 129 -22.13 14.33 15.78
C THR A 129 -21.71 13.94 14.35
N VAL A 130 -22.65 13.48 13.52
CA VAL A 130 -22.39 13.05 12.13
C VAL A 130 -21.76 14.17 11.29
N GLU A 131 -22.28 15.39 11.40
CA GLU A 131 -21.76 16.53 10.63
C GLU A 131 -20.30 16.86 11.01
N ILE A 132 -19.98 16.79 12.31
CA ILE A 132 -18.63 17.03 12.84
C ILE A 132 -17.68 15.94 12.32
N MET A 133 -18.07 14.67 12.43
CA MET A 133 -17.28 13.55 11.91
C MET A 133 -17.06 13.65 10.40
N GLY A 134 -18.10 13.99 9.64
CA GLY A 134 -18.00 14.16 8.18
C GLY A 134 -17.01 15.26 7.79
N LYS A 135 -17.00 16.38 8.52
CA LYS A 135 -16.00 17.44 8.33
C LYS A 135 -14.59 16.94 8.63
N ILE A 136 -14.38 16.31 9.79
CA ILE A 136 -13.07 15.76 10.17
C ILE A 136 -12.57 14.75 9.14
N CYS A 137 -13.45 13.85 8.67
CA CYS A 137 -13.14 12.84 7.66
C CYS A 137 -12.58 13.48 6.38
N ARG A 138 -13.24 14.50 5.84
CA ARG A 138 -12.78 15.23 4.64
C ARG A 138 -11.47 15.98 4.90
N GLU A 139 -11.34 16.65 6.04
CA GLU A 139 -10.10 17.35 6.43
C GLU A 139 -8.91 16.39 6.51
N GLN A 140 -9.08 15.23 7.14
CA GLN A 140 -8.00 14.25 7.27
C GLN A 140 -7.68 13.56 5.94
N PHE A 141 -8.66 13.37 5.05
CA PHE A 141 -8.39 12.86 3.69
C PHE A 141 -7.53 13.85 2.90
N VAL A 142 -7.91 15.14 2.91
CA VAL A 142 -7.15 16.19 2.24
C VAL A 142 -5.77 16.31 2.84
N ALA A 143 -5.63 16.35 4.17
CA ALA A 143 -4.34 16.42 4.84
C ALA A 143 -3.42 15.24 4.44
N LEU A 144 -3.94 14.02 4.45
CA LEU A 144 -3.19 12.82 4.08
C LEU A 144 -2.72 12.86 2.61
N HIS A 145 -3.64 13.15 1.68
CA HIS A 145 -3.34 13.11 0.24
C HIS A 145 -2.64 14.36 -0.29
N ASN A 146 -2.48 15.41 0.53
CA ASN A 146 -1.65 16.56 0.20
C ASN A 146 -0.15 16.26 0.41
N GLU A 147 0.19 15.20 1.14
CA GLU A 147 1.55 14.67 1.22
C GLU A 147 2.00 14.10 -0.15
N PRO A 148 3.28 14.21 -0.50
CA PRO A 148 3.82 13.64 -1.73
C PRO A 148 4.05 12.12 -1.57
N ILE A 149 2.97 11.36 -1.42
CA ILE A 149 2.96 9.94 -1.04
C ILE A 149 3.79 9.08 -2.00
N LEU A 150 3.60 9.24 -3.31
CA LEU A 150 4.32 8.41 -4.30
C LEU A 150 5.79 8.80 -4.38
N GLU A 151 6.11 10.08 -4.25
CA GLU A 151 7.48 10.58 -4.21
C GLU A 151 8.21 10.08 -2.94
N ASN A 152 7.54 10.09 -1.80
CA ASN A 152 8.06 9.54 -0.54
C ASN A 152 8.33 8.03 -0.67
N LEU A 153 7.41 7.29 -1.29
CA LEU A 153 7.58 5.87 -1.59
C LEU A 153 8.78 5.62 -2.53
N SER A 154 8.89 6.39 -3.61
CA SER A 154 9.99 6.31 -4.58
C SER A 154 11.34 6.56 -3.89
N ASN A 155 11.43 7.63 -3.10
CA ASN A 155 12.64 7.96 -2.33
C ASN A 155 13.00 6.85 -1.34
N PHE A 156 12.02 6.27 -0.65
CA PHE A 156 12.22 5.13 0.23
C PHE A 156 12.79 3.93 -0.53
N MET A 157 12.19 3.55 -1.65
CA MET A 157 12.63 2.41 -2.47
C MET A 157 14.05 2.61 -2.99
N ILE A 158 14.36 3.80 -3.52
CA ILE A 158 15.71 4.15 -3.98
C ILE A 158 16.71 4.04 -2.83
N LYS A 159 16.39 4.58 -1.65
CA LYS A 159 17.31 4.54 -0.50
C LYS A 159 17.53 3.11 0.02
N LYS A 160 16.48 2.30 0.10
CA LYS A 160 16.52 0.97 0.68
C LYS A 160 17.14 -0.07 -0.26
N TYR A 161 16.75 -0.06 -1.53
CA TYR A 161 17.12 -1.10 -2.50
C TYR A 161 18.33 -0.73 -3.37
N LYS A 162 18.93 0.45 -3.16
CA LYS A 162 20.24 0.76 -3.74
C LYS A 162 21.28 -0.22 -3.20
N LEU A 163 21.77 -1.08 -4.08
CA LEU A 163 22.77 -2.10 -3.75
C LEU A 163 24.12 -1.41 -3.40
N PRO A 164 24.73 -1.70 -2.22
CA PRO A 164 26.02 -1.10 -1.86
C PRO A 164 27.24 -1.75 -2.54
N ASN A 165 27.13 -3.02 -2.94
CA ASN A 165 28.30 -3.88 -3.24
C ASN A 165 28.21 -4.65 -4.57
N TYR A 166 27.39 -4.20 -5.51
CA TYR A 166 27.43 -4.72 -6.88
C TYR A 166 28.03 -3.63 -7.76
N ASP A 167 29.00 -3.98 -8.60
CA ASP A 167 29.32 -3.17 -9.78
C ASP A 167 28.00 -2.73 -10.39
N ILE A 168 27.87 -1.45 -10.76
CA ILE A 168 26.64 -0.90 -11.36
C ILE A 168 26.37 -1.70 -12.65
N THR A 169 25.64 -2.80 -12.51
CA THR A 169 25.15 -3.59 -13.62
C THR A 169 24.00 -2.81 -14.24
N ASN A 170 23.78 -3.01 -15.54
CA ASN A 170 22.63 -2.43 -16.23
C ASN A 170 21.31 -2.68 -15.47
N ASP A 171 21.18 -3.87 -14.85
CA ASP A 171 20.02 -4.26 -14.04
C ASP A 171 19.75 -3.33 -12.84
N THR A 172 20.79 -2.80 -12.18
CA THR A 172 20.64 -1.88 -11.04
C THR A 172 20.18 -0.51 -11.53
N GLN A 173 20.72 -0.05 -12.66
CA GLN A 173 20.32 1.21 -13.25
C GLN A 173 18.87 1.15 -13.76
N ASP A 174 18.47 0.05 -14.38
CA ASP A 174 17.10 -0.18 -14.86
C ASP A 174 16.09 -0.20 -13.71
N MET A 175 16.43 -0.83 -12.58
CA MET A 175 15.60 -0.79 -11.37
C MET A 175 15.42 0.64 -10.83
N LEU A 176 16.52 1.41 -10.72
CA LEU A 176 16.45 2.79 -10.25
C LEU A 176 15.64 3.68 -11.21
N ASN A 177 15.69 3.40 -12.52
CA ASN A 177 14.88 4.08 -13.51
C ASN A 177 13.39 3.80 -13.29
N VAL A 178 13.00 2.55 -13.00
CA VAL A 178 11.61 2.19 -12.66
C VAL A 178 11.12 2.98 -11.44
N PHE A 179 11.90 3.05 -10.36
CA PHE A 179 11.47 3.78 -9.15
C PHE A 179 11.30 5.29 -9.40
N ARG A 180 12.03 5.86 -10.36
CA ARG A 180 11.96 7.30 -10.71
C ARG A 180 10.83 7.64 -11.69
N GLN A 181 10.26 6.65 -12.37
CA GLN A 181 9.17 6.83 -13.34
C GLN A 181 7.81 6.99 -12.64
N LEU A 182 7.69 8.04 -11.83
CA LEU A 182 6.45 8.39 -11.14
C LEU A 182 5.34 8.73 -12.15
N PRO A 183 4.12 8.17 -11.98
CA PRO A 183 2.95 8.60 -12.74
C PRO A 183 2.68 10.09 -12.57
N LYS A 184 2.16 10.73 -13.62
CA LYS A 184 1.89 12.17 -13.60
C LYS A 184 0.65 12.48 -12.75
N LYS A 185 0.70 13.60 -12.02
CA LYS A 185 -0.47 14.14 -11.32
C LYS A 185 -1.45 14.69 -12.35
N GLY A 186 -2.74 14.50 -12.08
CA GLY A 186 -3.83 15.13 -12.82
C GLY A 186 -4.02 16.60 -12.42
N ASP A 187 -5.13 17.17 -12.86
CA ASP A 187 -5.54 18.57 -12.62
C ASP A 187 -6.57 18.72 -11.48
N PHE A 188 -6.97 17.60 -10.85
CA PHE A 188 -7.94 17.61 -9.75
C PHE A 188 -7.44 18.44 -8.57
N LYS A 189 -8.29 19.35 -8.10
CA LYS A 189 -8.03 20.19 -6.93
C LYS A 189 -8.48 19.44 -5.66
N LEU A 190 -7.54 18.91 -4.90
CA LEU A 190 -7.80 18.10 -3.70
C LEU A 190 -8.73 18.80 -2.69
N ASN A 191 -8.64 20.12 -2.55
CA ASN A 191 -9.50 20.91 -1.66
C ASN A 191 -11.00 20.81 -1.98
N ASN A 192 -11.38 20.43 -3.21
CA ASN A 192 -12.78 20.20 -3.57
C ASN A 192 -13.41 19.06 -2.75
N VAL A 193 -12.61 18.17 -2.15
CA VAL A 193 -13.10 17.12 -1.25
C VAL A 193 -13.78 17.72 -0.03
N LEU A 194 -13.33 18.88 0.48
CA LEU A 194 -13.88 19.51 1.69
C LEU A 194 -15.38 19.85 1.57
N ASP A 195 -15.81 20.19 0.35
CA ASP A 195 -17.18 20.57 0.03
C ASP A 195 -18.01 19.39 -0.55
N SER A 196 -17.41 18.20 -0.68
CA SER A 196 -18.06 17.04 -1.28
C SER A 196 -18.98 16.33 -0.29
N VAL A 197 -20.29 16.55 -0.46
CA VAL A 197 -21.35 15.95 0.38
C VAL A 197 -21.34 14.42 0.29
N TYR A 198 -21.09 13.86 -0.90
CA TYR A 198 -21.15 12.42 -1.15
C TYR A 198 -19.79 11.71 -1.08
N PHE A 199 -18.76 12.38 -0.55
CA PHE A 199 -17.45 11.76 -0.38
C PHE A 199 -17.49 10.61 0.63
N PHE A 200 -18.11 10.87 1.79
CA PHE A 200 -18.49 9.90 2.81
C PHE A 200 -19.91 10.30 3.26
N SER A 201 -20.87 9.42 3.00
CA SER A 201 -22.31 9.65 3.24
C SER A 201 -22.96 8.46 3.90
#